data_AF-A0A3B8LB79-F1
#
_entry.id   AF-A0A3B8LB79-F1
#
_cell.length_a   1.000
_cell.length_b   1.000
_cell.length_c   1.000
_cell.angle_alpha   90.00
_cell.angle_beta   90.00
_cell.angle_gamma   90.00
#
_symmetry.space_group_name_H-M   'P 1'
#
loop_
_entity.id
_entity.type
_entity.pdbx_description
1 polymer ?
#
loop_
_entity_poly.entity_id
_entity_poly.type
_entity_poly.pdbx_seq_one_letter_code
_entity_poly.pdbx_strand_id
1 'polypeptide(L)'
;MVGGFEKGARAKVHAAAHITGGGVPGKLGRALKKSGYGARLDDLFTPSPLMLYCQEHAGIADKEAYRTWNMGQGMALVTPEPDVVLDIAKEHGVEAKVIGSVQEQATIDIKSKGFASPDKWFSFGLDE
;
A
#
# COMPACT_ATOMS: atom_id res chain seq x y z
N MET A 1 -23.99 -5.64 4.70
CA MET A 1 -22.61 -6.16 4.70
C MET A 1 -22.72 -7.67 4.80
N VAL A 2 -22.36 -8.41 3.74
CA VAL A 2 -22.45 -9.88 3.73
C VAL A 2 -21.24 -10.43 4.48
N GLY A 3 -21.23 -10.25 5.81
CA GLY A 3 -20.21 -10.84 6.67
C GLY A 3 -20.48 -12.34 6.81
N GLY A 4 -19.43 -13.16 6.69
CA GLY A 4 -19.49 -14.61 6.85
C GLY A 4 -19.78 -15.06 8.28
N PHE A 5 -20.85 -14.59 8.91
CA PHE A 5 -21.24 -15.05 10.25
C PHE A 5 -21.50 -16.56 10.27
N GLU A 6 -22.03 -17.10 9.17
CA GLU A 6 -22.29 -18.55 9.01
C GLU A 6 -21.13 -19.31 8.34
N LYS A 7 -20.22 -18.61 7.65
CA LYS A 7 -19.10 -19.20 6.90
C LYS A 7 -17.79 -18.70 7.50
N GLY A 8 -17.02 -19.58 8.13
CA GLY A 8 -15.76 -19.24 8.80
C GLY A 8 -14.79 -18.41 7.94
N ALA A 9 -13.78 -17.83 8.60
CA ALA A 9 -12.80 -16.97 7.93
C ALA A 9 -12.19 -17.66 6.70
N ARG A 10 -12.31 -17.03 5.52
CA ARG A 10 -11.82 -17.58 4.25
C ARG A 10 -10.31 -17.40 4.05
N ALA A 11 -9.73 -16.38 4.68
CA ALA A 11 -8.30 -16.06 4.59
C ALA A 11 -7.83 -15.40 5.89
N LYS A 12 -6.57 -15.58 6.22
CA LYS A 12 -5.89 -14.94 7.34
C LYS A 12 -5.35 -13.58 6.91
N VAL A 13 -5.77 -12.53 7.60
CA VAL A 13 -5.24 -11.17 7.40
C VAL A 13 -4.60 -10.72 8.71
N HIS A 14 -3.30 -10.40 8.66
CA HIS A 14 -2.56 -9.89 9.81
C HIS A 14 -2.78 -8.39 10.00
N ALA A 15 -2.93 -7.64 8.91
CA ALA A 15 -3.21 -6.21 8.95
C ALA A 15 -3.96 -5.72 7.70
N ALA A 16 -4.68 -4.62 7.85
CA ALA A 16 -5.33 -3.90 6.76
C ALA A 16 -5.12 -2.40 6.95
N ALA A 17 -4.82 -1.68 5.86
CA ALA A 17 -4.57 -0.25 5.86
C ALA A 17 -5.32 0.44 4.72
N HIS A 18 -6.31 1.27 5.07
CA HIS A 18 -7.00 2.15 4.12
C HIS A 18 -6.13 3.37 3.81
N ILE A 19 -5.63 3.46 2.57
CA ILE A 19 -4.65 4.46 2.17
C ILE A 19 -5.37 5.78 1.85
N THR A 20 -5.26 6.72 2.78
CA THR A 20 -5.93 8.04 2.77
C THR A 20 -4.89 9.13 3.04
N GLY A 21 -5.22 10.22 3.76
CA GLY A 21 -4.22 11.22 4.15
C GLY A 21 -3.12 10.63 5.03
N GLY A 22 -1.86 10.93 4.75
CA GLY A 22 -0.69 10.23 5.30
C GLY A 22 -0.11 9.16 4.35
N GLY A 23 -0.83 8.87 3.25
CA GLY A 23 -0.37 8.00 2.17
C GLY A 23 0.03 6.59 2.60
N VAL A 24 0.84 5.94 1.79
CA VAL A 24 1.28 4.56 2.05
C VAL A 24 2.14 4.46 3.33
N PRO A 25 3.18 5.30 3.54
CA PRO A 25 4.03 5.22 4.72
C PRO A 25 3.25 5.38 6.02
N GLY A 26 2.42 6.43 6.14
CA GLY A 26 1.72 6.71 7.39
C GLY A 26 0.61 5.71 7.72
N LYS A 27 -0.04 5.12 6.71
CA LYS A 27 -1.14 4.15 6.93
C LYS A 27 -0.64 2.73 7.13
N LEU A 28 0.24 2.26 6.24
CA LEU A 28 0.81 0.91 6.35
C LEU A 28 1.82 0.85 7.50
N GLY A 29 2.62 1.89 7.70
CA GLY A 29 3.56 2.00 8.83
C GLY A 29 2.84 1.88 10.17
N ARG A 30 1.72 2.59 10.36
CA ARG A 30 0.88 2.46 11.55
C ARG A 30 0.35 1.05 11.76
N ALA A 31 -0.04 0.36 10.68
CA ALA A 31 -0.56 -0.99 10.74
C ALA A 31 0.52 -2.02 11.14
N LEU A 32 1.78 -1.79 10.73
CA LEU A 32 2.90 -2.68 11.01
C LEU A 32 3.67 -2.32 12.30
N LYS A 33 3.58 -1.07 12.79
CA LYS A 33 4.40 -0.54 13.90
C LYS A 33 4.44 -1.44 15.14
N LYS A 34 3.29 -1.98 15.57
CA LYS A 34 3.22 -2.84 16.75
C LYS A 34 3.96 -4.16 16.61
N SER A 35 4.16 -4.62 15.38
CA SER A 35 4.85 -5.88 15.08
C SER A 35 6.37 -5.72 15.02
N GLY A 36 6.88 -4.49 14.88
CA GLY A 36 8.31 -4.22 14.66
C GLY A 36 8.81 -4.46 13.23
N TYR A 37 7.96 -4.99 12.35
CA TYR A 37 8.27 -5.20 10.93
C TYR A 37 7.94 -3.98 10.08
N GLY A 38 8.56 -3.88 8.91
CA GLY A 38 8.23 -2.94 7.85
C GLY A 38 7.77 -3.63 6.57
N ALA A 39 7.82 -2.92 5.44
CA ALA A 39 7.45 -3.48 4.15
C ALA A 39 8.31 -2.92 3.02
N ARG A 40 8.62 -3.78 2.04
CA ARG A 40 9.30 -3.44 0.79
C ARG A 40 8.32 -3.56 -0.36
N LEU A 41 8.04 -2.45 -1.03
CA LEU A 41 6.98 -2.31 -2.03
C LEU A 41 7.60 -1.94 -3.38
N ASP A 42 7.72 -2.91 -4.28
CA ASP A 42 8.36 -2.77 -5.60
C ASP A 42 7.37 -2.73 -6.78
N ASP A 43 6.15 -3.23 -6.58
CA ASP A 43 5.13 -3.29 -7.62
C ASP A 43 3.81 -2.67 -7.19
N LEU A 44 3.85 -1.43 -6.68
CA LEU A 44 2.64 -0.63 -6.44
C LEU A 44 1.83 -0.41 -7.72
N PHE A 45 0.53 -0.14 -7.58
CA PHE A 45 -0.26 0.39 -8.69
C PHE A 45 0.29 1.72 -9.17
N THR A 46 0.16 1.99 -10.46
CA THR A 46 0.56 3.29 -11.03
C THR A 46 -0.48 4.34 -10.62
N PRO A 47 -0.06 5.53 -10.13
CA PRO A 47 -0.98 6.62 -9.87
C PRO A 47 -1.77 7.00 -11.13
N SER A 48 -2.98 7.53 -10.96
CA SER A 48 -3.79 7.94 -12.12
C SER A 48 -3.12 9.08 -12.90
N PRO A 49 -3.35 9.19 -14.23
CA PRO A 49 -2.77 10.26 -15.03
C PRO A 49 -3.06 11.66 -14.49
N LEU A 50 -4.26 11.89 -13.94
CA LEU A 50 -4.62 13.16 -13.31
C LEU A 50 -3.79 13.45 -12.06
N MET A 51 -3.51 12.42 -11.25
CA MET A 51 -2.67 12.58 -10.06
C MET A 51 -1.22 12.92 -10.44
N LEU A 52 -0.65 12.22 -11.43
CA LEU A 52 0.69 12.51 -11.94
C LEU A 52 0.78 13.92 -12.55
N TYR A 53 -0.25 14.33 -13.31
CA TYR A 53 -0.35 15.69 -13.83
C TYR A 53 -0.36 16.75 -12.71
N CYS A 54 -1.18 16.54 -11.67
CA CYS A 54 -1.19 17.44 -10.51
C CYS A 54 0.16 17.46 -9.78
N GLN A 55 0.83 16.31 -9.69
CA GLN A 55 2.15 16.20 -9.08
C GLN A 55 3.19 17.04 -9.84
N GLU A 56 3.25 16.86 -11.15
CA GLU A 56 4.14 17.60 -12.06
C GLU A 56 3.87 19.10 -11.97
N HIS A 57 2.62 19.52 -12.13
CA HIS A 57 2.24 20.93 -12.16
C HIS A 57 2.52 21.65 -10.83
N ALA A 58 2.37 20.94 -9.71
CA ALA A 58 2.67 21.47 -8.39
C ALA A 58 4.16 21.36 -8.00
N GLY A 59 5.00 20.72 -8.82
CA GLY A 59 6.42 20.51 -8.52
C GLY A 59 6.66 19.64 -7.27
N ILE A 60 5.76 18.71 -6.98
CA ILE A 60 5.83 17.88 -5.76
C ILE A 60 6.77 16.70 -5.98
N ALA A 61 7.80 16.57 -5.12
CA ALA A 61 8.70 15.43 -5.14
C ALA A 61 7.97 14.12 -4.78
N ASP A 62 8.34 13.01 -5.42
CA ASP A 62 7.70 11.70 -5.20
C ASP A 62 7.64 11.29 -3.73
N LYS A 63 8.73 11.51 -2.97
CA LYS A 63 8.78 11.19 -1.54
C LYS A 63 7.69 11.92 -0.74
N GLU A 64 7.40 13.17 -1.09
CA GLU A 64 6.34 13.95 -0.45
C GLU A 64 4.96 13.51 -0.92
N ALA A 65 4.80 13.25 -2.23
CA ALA A 65 3.56 12.73 -2.79
C ALA A 65 3.12 11.43 -2.10
N TYR A 66 4.04 10.51 -1.81
CA TYR A 66 3.76 9.28 -1.07
C TYR A 66 3.36 9.50 0.40
N ARG A 67 3.76 10.60 1.04
CA ARG A 67 3.34 10.94 2.42
C ARG A 67 1.98 11.61 2.46
N THR A 68 1.58 12.29 1.40
CA THR A 68 0.31 13.05 1.40
C THR A 68 -0.81 12.28 0.73
N TRP A 69 -0.54 11.70 -0.44
CA TRP A 69 -1.53 11.12 -1.33
C TRP A 69 -1.46 9.60 -1.31
N ASN A 70 -2.50 8.99 -1.85
CA ASN A 70 -2.59 7.54 -1.91
C ASN A 70 -1.73 6.91 -3.03
N MET A 71 -1.27 7.73 -3.99
CA MET A 71 -0.41 7.32 -5.11
C MET A 71 -0.92 6.06 -5.83
N GLY A 72 -2.23 6.00 -6.06
CA GLY A 72 -2.90 4.90 -6.76
C GLY A 72 -3.36 3.74 -5.87
N GLN A 73 -3.03 3.74 -4.57
CA GLN A 73 -3.39 2.66 -3.66
C GLN A 73 -4.68 3.00 -2.91
N GLY A 74 -5.70 2.14 -2.94
CA GLY A 74 -6.89 2.31 -2.10
C GLY A 74 -6.74 1.63 -0.73
N MET A 75 -6.28 0.38 -0.74
CA MET A 75 -6.17 -0.48 0.43
C MET A 75 -4.89 -1.32 0.32
N ALA A 76 -4.22 -1.56 1.44
CA ALA A 76 -3.15 -2.55 1.55
C ALA A 76 -3.53 -3.60 2.59
N LEU A 77 -3.35 -4.88 2.25
CA LEU A 77 -3.55 -6.01 3.15
C LEU A 77 -2.23 -6.73 3.38
N VAL A 78 -2.00 -7.18 4.62
CA VAL A 78 -0.85 -7.98 5.00
C VAL A 78 -1.36 -9.37 5.35
N THR A 79 -0.94 -10.37 4.60
CA THR A 79 -1.45 -11.74 4.70
C THR A 79 -0.34 -12.75 4.38
N PRO A 80 -0.32 -13.92 5.03
CA PRO A 80 0.49 -15.06 4.59
C PRO A 80 -0.15 -15.83 3.42
N GLU A 81 -1.38 -15.49 3.01
CA GLU A 81 -2.19 -16.20 2.00
C GLU A 81 -2.59 -15.25 0.85
N PRO A 82 -1.62 -14.63 0.14
CA PRO A 82 -1.92 -13.62 -0.87
C PRO A 82 -2.84 -14.15 -1.98
N ASP A 83 -2.61 -15.36 -2.47
CA ASP A 83 -3.39 -15.94 -3.58
C ASP A 83 -4.88 -16.10 -3.21
N VAL A 84 -5.17 -16.55 -1.99
CA VAL A 84 -6.56 -16.69 -1.50
C VAL A 84 -7.25 -15.33 -1.42
N VAL A 85 -6.53 -14.31 -0.93
CA VAL A 85 -7.06 -12.94 -0.86
C VAL A 85 -7.31 -12.38 -2.27
N LEU A 86 -6.42 -12.64 -3.22
CA LEU A 86 -6.56 -12.21 -4.62
C LEU A 86 -7.77 -12.88 -5.30
N ASP A 87 -7.99 -14.18 -5.06
CA ASP A 87 -9.15 -14.89 -5.58
C ASP A 87 -10.45 -14.31 -5.02
N ILE A 88 -10.50 -14.03 -3.72
CA ILE A 88 -11.65 -13.38 -3.08
C ILE A 88 -11.89 -11.98 -3.66
N ALA A 89 -10.83 -11.18 -3.88
CA ALA A 89 -10.94 -9.87 -4.48
C ALA A 89 -11.53 -9.95 -5.89
N LYS A 90 -11.04 -10.90 -6.70
CA LYS A 90 -11.54 -11.16 -8.06
C LYS A 90 -13.01 -11.58 -8.07
N GLU A 91 -13.44 -12.46 -7.16
CA GLU A 91 -14.85 -12.84 -7.00
C GLU A 91 -15.78 -11.64 -6.77
N HIS A 92 -15.26 -10.59 -6.12
CA HIS A 92 -16.01 -9.35 -5.82
C HIS A 92 -15.76 -8.23 -6.85
N GLY A 93 -15.04 -8.52 -7.95
CA GLY A 93 -14.73 -7.54 -8.98
C GLY A 93 -13.77 -6.44 -8.53
N VAL A 94 -12.95 -6.69 -7.51
CA VAL A 94 -11.93 -5.76 -7.01
C VAL A 94 -10.59 -6.10 -7.63
N GLU A 95 -9.98 -5.13 -8.33
CA GLU A 95 -8.62 -5.26 -8.82
C GLU A 95 -7.63 -5.26 -7.65
N ALA A 96 -6.79 -6.29 -7.60
CA ALA A 96 -5.77 -6.46 -6.55
C ALA A 96 -4.55 -7.19 -7.13
N LYS A 97 -3.38 -6.92 -6.54
CA LYS A 97 -2.14 -7.64 -6.82
C LYS A 97 -1.24 -7.65 -5.59
N VAL A 98 -0.26 -8.54 -5.57
CA VAL A 98 0.83 -8.47 -4.59
C VAL A 98 1.71 -7.28 -4.95
N ILE A 99 1.83 -6.31 -4.04
CA ILE A 99 2.57 -5.06 -4.26
C ILE A 99 3.98 -5.07 -3.63
N GLY A 100 4.32 -6.13 -2.90
CA GLY A 100 5.58 -6.24 -2.16
C GLY A 100 5.52 -7.28 -1.03
N SER A 101 6.45 -7.17 -0.09
CA SER A 101 6.61 -8.11 1.03
C SER A 101 6.86 -7.42 2.37
N VAL A 102 6.53 -8.08 3.48
CA VAL A 102 6.94 -7.66 4.84
C VAL A 102 8.44 -7.89 5.02
N GLN A 103 9.12 -7.03 5.78
CA GLN A 103 10.55 -7.13 6.07
C GLN A 103 10.86 -6.86 7.55
N GLU A 104 12.01 -7.34 8.02
CA GLU A 104 12.46 -7.14 9.42
C GLU A 104 12.81 -5.69 9.74
N GLN A 105 13.29 -4.93 8.74
CA GLN A 105 13.58 -3.51 8.91
C GLN A 105 12.27 -2.76 9.15
N ALA A 106 12.21 -2.01 10.25
CA ALA A 106 11.07 -1.16 10.62
C ALA A 106 10.98 0.10 9.73
N THR A 107 10.91 -0.09 8.42
CA THR A 107 10.75 0.96 7.42
C THR A 107 9.73 0.53 6.37
N ILE A 108 9.05 1.51 5.79
CA ILE A 108 8.31 1.34 4.54
C ILE A 108 9.25 1.77 3.42
N ASP A 109 9.67 0.81 2.59
CA ASP A 109 10.53 1.06 1.44
C ASP A 109 9.69 0.98 0.17
N ILE A 110 9.70 2.04 -0.63
CA ILE A 110 8.85 2.17 -1.82
C ILE A 110 9.72 2.39 -3.05
N LYS A 111 9.54 1.57 -4.08
CA LYS A 111 10.01 1.85 -5.42
C LYS A 111 9.01 2.79 -6.12
N SER A 112 9.45 3.99 -6.43
CA SER A 112 8.56 5.05 -6.91
C SER A 112 7.89 4.72 -8.24
N LYS A 113 6.60 5.04 -8.32
CA LYS A 113 5.79 5.16 -9.54
C LYS A 113 5.37 6.62 -9.78
N GLY A 114 5.96 7.56 -9.05
CA GLY A 114 5.71 9.00 -9.18
C GLY A 114 6.38 9.61 -10.41
N PHE A 115 5.99 10.85 -10.71
CA PHE A 115 6.47 11.56 -11.89
C PHE A 115 7.94 12.01 -11.79
N ALA A 116 8.37 12.51 -10.63
CA ALA A 116 9.62 13.25 -10.51
C ALA A 116 10.87 12.35 -10.44
N SER A 117 10.74 11.11 -9.98
CA SER A 117 11.84 10.15 -9.83
C SER A 117 11.34 8.70 -9.96
N PRO A 118 10.82 8.30 -11.13
CA PRO A 118 10.31 6.95 -11.34
C PRO A 118 11.41 5.91 -11.06
N ASP A 119 11.01 4.78 -10.50
CA ASP A 119 11.86 3.64 -10.09
C ASP A 119 12.89 3.92 -8.98
N LYS A 120 12.99 5.15 -8.47
CA LYS A 120 13.83 5.48 -7.31
C LYS A 120 13.24 4.89 -6.03
N TRP A 121 14.11 4.36 -5.18
CA TRP A 121 13.72 3.85 -3.86
C TRP A 121 13.67 4.98 -2.81
N PHE A 122 12.63 4.97 -1.99
CA PHE A 122 12.47 5.83 -0.82
C PHE A 122 12.20 4.98 0.42
N SER A 123 12.85 5.33 1.53
CA SER A 123 12.60 4.73 2.84
C SER A 123 11.94 5.74 3.77
N PHE A 124 10.97 5.25 4.53
CA PHE A 124 10.21 5.98 5.53
C PHE A 124 10.20 5.18 6.83
N GLY A 125 10.49 5.81 7.97
CA GLY A 125 10.27 5.19 9.27
C GLY A 125 8.79 4.92 9.54
N LEU A 126 8.46 3.97 10.43
CA LEU A 126 7.05 3.65 10.76
C LEU A 126 6.30 4.77 11.52
N ASP A 127 7.01 5.82 11.93
CA ASP A 127 6.50 6.99 12.65
C ASP A 127 6.35 8.24 11.77
N GLU A 128 6.77 8.16 10.51
CA GLU A 128 6.58 9.21 9.50
C GLU A 128 5.17 9.17 8.90
#